data_AF-A0A2E1NA18-F1
#
_entry.id   AF-A0A2E1NA18-F1
#
_cell.length_a   1.000
_cell.length_b   1.000
_cell.length_c   1.000
_cell.angle_alpha   90.00
_cell.angle_beta   90.00
_cell.angle_gamma   90.00
#
_symmetry.space_group_name_H-M   'P 1'
#
loop_
_entity.id
_entity.type
_entity.pdbx_description
1 polymer ?
#
loop_
_entity_poly.entity_id
_entity_poly.type
_entity_poly.pdbx_seq_one_letter_code
_entity_poly.pdbx_strand_id
1 'polypeptide(L)'
;MNPILKQRLVGTLVLVALGVVFWPLIFITPDQRDPISMQSMADKPDIDRSPIAVPETYEVAVAEKLPEQAKIPEEEQASADAETRIDAESIDLVDLPQRADLESALVSDAPPAGEPLIDNEGLPVFWVLQVATVGSDARATELVEGLTDLGYTAFSTPYARVDEELFRVQIGPNAERRKLLLIKPEVDSVLGVDSQVLRYVQ
;
A
#
# COMPACT_ATOMS: atom_id res chain seq x y z
N MET A 1 1.32 39.81 106.18
CA MET A 1 1.76 40.19 104.81
C MET A 1 0.59 40.84 104.10
N ASN A 2 0.70 42.11 103.71
CA ASN A 2 -0.44 42.92 103.27
C ASN A 2 -1.12 42.36 102.00
N PRO A 3 -2.43 42.03 102.04
CA PRO A 3 -3.15 41.42 100.92
C PRO A 3 -3.24 42.36 99.70
N ILE A 4 -3.32 43.67 99.96
CA ILE A 4 -3.30 44.73 98.93
C ILE A 4 -1.99 44.68 98.12
N LEU A 5 -0.85 44.43 98.77
CA LEU A 5 0.45 44.36 98.11
C LEU A 5 0.55 43.11 97.20
N LYS A 6 -0.01 41.97 97.64
CA LYS A 6 -0.08 40.74 96.85
C LYS A 6 -0.99 40.89 95.63
N GLN A 7 -2.16 41.51 95.77
CA GLN A 7 -3.08 41.70 94.64
C GLN A 7 -2.51 42.66 93.60
N ARG A 8 -1.81 43.73 94.01
CA ARG A 8 -1.08 44.61 93.09
C ARG A 8 0.04 43.87 92.39
N LEU A 9 0.84 43.07 93.11
CA LEU A 9 1.93 42.29 92.52
C LEU A 9 1.40 41.29 91.47
N VAL A 10 0.33 40.56 91.80
CA VAL A 10 -0.29 39.59 90.88
C VAL A 10 -0.91 40.30 89.68
N GLY A 11 -1.60 41.42 89.88
CA GLY A 11 -2.17 42.21 88.79
C GLY A 11 -1.11 42.76 87.84
N THR A 12 0.01 43.27 88.36
CA THR A 12 1.13 43.72 87.53
C THR A 12 1.79 42.55 86.80
N LEU A 13 1.95 41.39 87.45
CA LEU A 13 2.49 40.19 86.82
C LEU A 13 1.61 39.75 85.63
N VAL A 14 0.28 39.73 85.80
CA VAL A 14 -0.65 39.36 84.73
C VAL A 14 -0.62 40.37 83.59
N LEU A 15 -0.57 41.68 83.88
CA LEU A 15 -0.44 42.71 82.84
C LEU A 15 0.87 42.59 82.05
N VAL A 16 1.98 42.31 82.72
CA VAL A 16 3.27 42.07 82.05
C VAL A 16 3.20 40.81 81.19
N ALA A 17 2.64 39.72 81.71
CA ALA A 17 2.49 38.48 80.95
C ALA A 17 1.63 38.67 79.70
N LEU A 18 0.52 39.40 79.82
CA LEU A 18 -0.37 39.70 78.69
C LEU A 18 0.32 40.61 77.67
N GLY A 19 1.08 41.61 78.14
CA GLY A 19 1.92 42.45 77.28
C GLY A 19 2.94 41.65 76.48
N VAL A 20 3.64 40.70 77.09
CA VAL A 20 4.63 39.85 76.40
C VAL A 20 3.98 38.93 75.37
N VAL A 21 2.80 38.38 75.66
CA VAL A 21 2.06 37.51 74.71
C VAL A 21 1.54 38.31 73.52
N PHE A 22 1.05 39.54 73.75
CA PHE A 22 0.52 40.39 72.69
C PHE A 22 1.58 41.20 71.94
N TRP A 23 2.77 41.38 72.52
CA TRP A 23 3.89 42.07 71.87
C TRP A 23 4.18 41.56 70.46
N PRO A 24 4.42 40.26 70.22
CA PRO A 24 4.65 39.77 68.86
C PRO A 24 3.44 39.98 67.95
N LEU A 25 2.20 39.92 68.46
CA LEU A 25 1.00 40.06 67.62
C LEU A 25 0.84 41.46 67.03
N ILE A 26 1.26 42.51 67.76
CA ILE A 26 1.17 43.90 67.29
C ILE A 26 2.26 44.22 66.26
N PHE A 27 3.43 43.61 66.40
CA PHE A 27 4.61 43.93 65.58
C PHE A 27 4.88 42.93 64.45
N ILE A 28 4.17 41.80 64.38
CA ILE A 28 4.24 40.87 63.26
C ILE A 28 3.17 41.27 62.23
N THR A 29 3.60 42.00 61.21
CA THR A 29 2.80 42.20 60.00
C THR A 29 2.65 40.86 59.28
N PRO A 30 1.44 40.46 58.83
CA PRO A 30 1.31 39.29 57.97
C PRO A 30 2.13 39.47 56.69
N ASP A 31 2.79 38.41 56.26
CA ASP A 31 3.64 38.39 55.07
C ASP A 31 2.80 38.79 53.84
N GLN A 32 3.00 40.03 53.37
CA GLN A 32 2.34 40.55 52.18
C GLN A 32 3.01 39.88 50.99
N ARG A 33 2.44 38.77 50.52
CA ARG A 33 2.93 38.07 49.34
C ARG A 33 2.97 39.06 48.18
N ASP A 34 4.16 39.35 47.69
CA ASP A 34 4.36 40.22 46.53
C ASP A 34 3.46 39.75 45.38
N PRO A 35 2.74 40.66 44.71
CA PRO A 35 1.99 40.29 43.53
C PRO A 35 2.97 39.75 42.50
N ILE A 36 2.74 38.51 42.04
CA ILE A 36 3.53 37.87 41.00
C ILE A 36 3.48 38.79 39.77
N SER A 37 4.61 39.46 39.51
CA SER A 37 4.75 40.32 38.33
C SER A 37 4.88 39.41 37.12
N MET A 38 3.78 39.21 36.40
CA MET A 38 3.80 38.51 35.13
C MET A 38 4.54 39.39 34.13
N GLN A 39 5.80 39.05 33.86
CA GLN A 39 6.54 39.66 32.76
C GLN A 39 5.77 39.42 31.46
N SER A 40 5.72 40.42 30.59
CA SER A 40 5.13 40.25 29.25
C SER A 40 5.91 39.15 28.52
N MET A 41 5.18 38.20 27.95
CA MET A 41 5.79 37.20 27.08
C MET A 41 6.47 37.89 25.90
N ALA A 42 7.57 37.31 25.42
CA ALA A 42 8.21 37.76 24.20
C ALA A 42 7.26 37.58 23.01
N ASP A 43 7.35 38.47 22.03
CA ASP A 43 6.58 38.36 20.80
C ASP A 43 6.92 37.09 20.05
N LYS A 44 5.92 36.56 19.33
CA LYS A 44 6.07 35.36 18.51
C LYS A 44 7.16 35.60 17.45
N PRO A 45 8.10 34.66 17.26
CA PRO A 45 9.09 34.77 16.20
C PRO A 45 8.43 34.79 14.82
N ASP A 46 8.92 35.64 13.94
CA ASP A 46 8.48 35.68 12.56
C ASP A 46 9.04 34.46 11.82
N ILE A 47 8.16 33.74 11.12
CA ILE A 47 8.52 32.54 10.36
C ILE A 47 8.47 32.93 8.90
N ASP A 48 9.61 32.77 8.22
CA ASP A 48 9.67 33.00 6.78
C ASP A 48 8.73 32.03 6.07
N ARG A 49 7.70 32.60 5.44
CA ARG A 49 6.72 31.89 4.61
C ARG A 49 6.97 32.13 3.12
N SER A 50 8.15 32.64 2.77
CA SER A 50 8.56 32.77 1.38
C SER A 50 8.43 31.42 0.67
N PRO A 51 7.86 31.39 -0.55
CA PRO A 51 7.76 30.17 -1.33
C PRO A 51 9.14 29.53 -1.52
N ILE A 52 9.28 28.28 -1.11
CA ILE A 52 10.48 27.50 -1.35
C ILE A 52 10.49 27.10 -2.83
N ALA A 53 11.65 27.17 -3.47
CA ALA A 53 11.80 26.68 -4.84
C ALA A 53 11.43 25.19 -4.91
N VAL A 54 10.74 24.80 -5.98
CA VAL A 54 10.45 23.39 -6.25
C VAL A 54 11.78 22.62 -6.43
N PRO A 55 11.90 21.40 -5.88
CA PRO A 55 13.10 20.61 -6.06
C PRO A 55 13.26 20.23 -7.54
N GLU A 56 14.50 20.18 -8.02
CA GLU A 56 14.80 19.63 -9.34
C GLU A 56 14.51 18.12 -9.34
N THR A 57 13.67 17.66 -10.26
CA THR A 57 13.39 16.22 -10.42
C THR A 57 14.50 15.56 -11.22
N TYR A 58 14.96 14.41 -10.75
CA TYR A 58 15.96 13.60 -11.46
C TYR A 58 15.31 12.58 -12.41
N GLU A 59 13.98 12.54 -12.49
CA GLU A 59 13.25 11.56 -13.31
C GLU A 59 13.73 11.54 -14.76
N VAL A 60 13.93 12.71 -15.37
CA VAL A 60 14.42 12.81 -16.76
C VAL A 60 15.83 12.23 -16.91
N ALA A 61 16.73 12.56 -15.97
CA ALA A 61 18.12 12.09 -15.99
C ALA A 61 18.27 10.59 -15.67
N VAL A 62 17.28 10.00 -15.00
CA VAL A 62 17.22 8.57 -14.69
C VAL A 62 16.52 7.79 -15.79
N ALA A 63 15.46 8.33 -16.38
CA ALA A 63 14.69 7.70 -17.47
C ALA A 63 15.56 7.40 -18.69
N GLU A 64 16.48 8.30 -19.07
CA GLU A 64 17.42 8.06 -20.17
C GLU A 64 18.42 6.91 -19.92
N LYS A 65 18.60 6.50 -18.67
CA LYS A 65 19.57 5.45 -18.28
C LYS A 65 18.91 4.10 -18.03
N LEU A 66 17.58 4.04 -17.99
CA LEU A 66 16.86 2.79 -17.80
C LEU A 66 16.82 2.01 -19.13
N PRO A 67 16.96 0.67 -19.10
CA PRO A 67 16.74 -0.16 -20.27
C PRO A 67 15.33 0.05 -20.82
N GLU A 68 15.16 -0.09 -22.13
CA GLU A 68 13.84 0.04 -22.73
C GLU A 68 12.96 -1.13 -22.25
N GLN A 69 11.71 -0.85 -21.88
CA GLN A 69 10.82 -1.92 -21.47
C GLN A 69 10.51 -2.80 -22.69
N ALA A 70 10.46 -4.11 -22.46
CA ALA A 70 10.07 -5.05 -23.49
C ALA A 70 8.68 -4.70 -24.02
N LYS A 71 8.54 -4.66 -25.35
CA LYS A 71 7.28 -4.43 -26.05
C LYS A 71 6.95 -5.66 -26.89
N ILE A 72 5.68 -6.06 -26.90
CA ILE A 72 5.17 -7.07 -27.83
C ILE A 72 4.93 -6.35 -29.17
N PRO A 73 5.36 -6.91 -30.31
CA PRO A 73 4.98 -6.39 -31.61
C PRO A 73 3.46 -6.30 -31.75
N GLU A 74 2.97 -5.17 -32.25
CA GLU A 74 1.52 -4.91 -32.35
C GLU A 74 0.81 -5.96 -33.23
N GLU A 75 1.51 -6.46 -34.25
CA GLU A 75 1.02 -7.53 -35.12
C GLU A 75 0.82 -8.86 -34.38
N GLU A 76 1.75 -9.25 -33.50
CA GLU A 76 1.65 -10.48 -32.70
C GLU A 76 0.48 -10.39 -31.71
N GLN A 77 0.36 -9.24 -31.02
CA GLN A 77 -0.75 -9.02 -30.10
C GLN A 77 -2.10 -8.98 -30.83
N ALA A 78 -2.17 -8.37 -32.02
CA ALA A 78 -3.39 -8.30 -32.80
C ALA A 78 -3.83 -9.69 -33.32
N SER A 79 -2.88 -10.55 -33.68
CA SER A 79 -3.16 -11.95 -34.06
C SER A 79 -3.74 -12.72 -32.89
N ALA A 80 -3.09 -12.66 -31.72
CA ALA A 80 -3.57 -13.30 -30.50
C ALA A 80 -4.99 -12.84 -30.13
N ASP A 81 -5.26 -11.54 -30.21
CA ASP A 81 -6.59 -10.99 -29.93
C ASP A 81 -7.68 -11.53 -30.86
N ALA A 82 -7.34 -11.76 -32.14
CA ALA A 82 -8.27 -12.27 -33.14
C ALA A 82 -8.54 -13.77 -32.94
N GLU A 83 -7.50 -14.54 -32.61
CA GLU A 83 -7.55 -15.98 -32.40
C GLU A 83 -8.21 -16.38 -31.08
N THR A 84 -8.18 -15.50 -30.07
CA THR A 84 -8.81 -15.72 -28.77
C THR A 84 -10.14 -14.99 -28.60
N ARG A 85 -10.72 -14.39 -29.64
CA ARG A 85 -11.98 -13.66 -29.52
C ARG A 85 -13.14 -14.63 -29.29
N ILE A 86 -13.91 -14.40 -28.22
CA ILE A 86 -15.08 -15.20 -27.90
C ILE A 86 -16.33 -14.33 -27.85
N ASP A 87 -17.21 -14.53 -28.84
CA ASP A 87 -18.50 -13.86 -28.97
C ASP A 87 -19.65 -14.64 -28.29
N ALA A 88 -19.38 -15.84 -27.73
CA ALA A 88 -20.37 -16.66 -27.06
C ALA A 88 -20.85 -16.05 -25.73
N GLU A 89 -22.15 -16.19 -25.45
CA GLU A 89 -22.85 -15.57 -24.30
C GLU A 89 -22.59 -16.30 -22.97
N SER A 90 -22.26 -17.60 -23.02
CA SER A 90 -21.90 -18.41 -21.86
C SER A 90 -20.79 -19.40 -22.23
N ILE A 91 -19.76 -19.51 -21.40
CA ILE A 91 -18.69 -20.50 -21.55
C ILE A 91 -18.55 -21.26 -20.24
N ASP A 92 -18.73 -22.57 -20.31
CA ASP A 92 -18.60 -23.44 -19.15
C ASP A 92 -17.15 -23.91 -19.00
N LEU A 93 -16.49 -23.46 -17.93
CA LEU A 93 -15.13 -23.85 -17.58
C LEU A 93 -15.06 -25.22 -16.86
N VAL A 94 -16.18 -25.95 -16.81
CA VAL A 94 -16.37 -27.16 -15.98
C VAL A 94 -15.44 -28.31 -16.41
N ASP A 95 -15.09 -28.37 -17.69
CA ASP A 95 -14.24 -29.42 -18.25
C ASP A 95 -12.73 -29.11 -18.17
N LEU A 96 -12.34 -27.94 -17.63
CA LEU A 96 -10.92 -27.64 -17.45
C LEU A 96 -10.33 -28.43 -16.26
N PRO A 97 -9.18 -29.08 -16.43
CA PRO A 97 -8.52 -29.78 -15.33
C PRO A 97 -8.06 -28.78 -14.26
N GLN A 98 -7.99 -29.25 -13.00
CA GLN A 98 -7.47 -28.44 -11.92
C GLN A 98 -5.95 -28.25 -12.10
N ARG A 99 -5.44 -27.04 -11.82
CA ARG A 99 -4.01 -26.74 -12.02
C ARG A 99 -3.08 -27.73 -11.31
N ALA A 100 -3.48 -28.19 -10.12
CA ALA A 100 -2.68 -29.13 -9.33
C ALA A 100 -2.43 -30.46 -10.04
N ASP A 101 -3.40 -30.94 -10.83
CA ASP A 101 -3.28 -32.18 -11.60
C ASP A 101 -2.27 -32.04 -12.75
N LEU A 102 -2.28 -30.88 -13.43
CA LEU A 102 -1.31 -30.55 -14.48
C LEU A 102 0.11 -30.31 -13.90
N GLU A 103 0.22 -29.75 -12.70
CA GLU A 103 1.51 -29.49 -12.06
C GLU A 103 2.20 -30.78 -11.59
N SER A 104 1.42 -31.80 -11.19
CA SER A 104 1.94 -33.14 -10.87
C SER A 104 2.63 -33.81 -12.09
N ALA A 105 2.17 -33.52 -13.31
CA ALA A 105 2.79 -34.03 -14.54
C ALA A 105 4.19 -33.44 -14.83
N LEU A 106 4.50 -32.26 -14.27
CA LEU A 106 5.80 -31.59 -14.42
C LEU A 106 6.90 -32.14 -13.50
N VAL A 107 6.56 -32.97 -12.51
CA VAL A 107 7.49 -33.50 -11.49
C VAL A 107 8.41 -34.61 -12.02
N SER A 108 8.28 -34.99 -13.30
CA SER A 108 9.31 -35.82 -13.96
C SER A 108 10.57 -34.98 -14.20
N ASP A 109 11.72 -35.52 -13.77
CA ASP A 109 13.12 -35.01 -13.69
C ASP A 109 13.72 -34.40 -14.99
N ALA A 110 12.93 -33.68 -15.77
CA ALA A 110 13.37 -32.96 -16.96
C ALA A 110 13.88 -31.57 -16.54
N PRO A 111 15.10 -31.17 -16.95
CA PRO A 111 15.60 -29.82 -16.75
C PRO A 111 14.58 -28.78 -17.23
N PRO A 112 14.44 -27.63 -16.54
CA PRO A 112 13.58 -26.54 -17.03
C PRO A 112 13.99 -26.21 -18.47
N ALA A 113 12.99 -26.07 -19.36
CA ALA A 113 13.22 -25.71 -20.75
C ALA A 113 14.15 -24.48 -20.79
N GLY A 114 15.26 -24.59 -21.52
CA GLY A 114 16.43 -23.70 -21.46
C GLY A 114 16.23 -22.30 -22.03
N GLU A 115 15.06 -21.70 -21.81
CA GLU A 115 14.81 -20.30 -22.10
C GLU A 115 15.47 -19.44 -21.01
N PRO A 116 16.17 -18.35 -21.40
CA PRO A 116 16.83 -17.50 -20.44
C PRO A 116 15.78 -16.75 -19.60
N LEU A 117 15.90 -16.85 -18.28
CA LEU A 117 15.06 -16.14 -17.30
C LEU A 117 15.26 -14.62 -17.34
N ILE A 118 16.37 -14.17 -17.93
CA ILE A 118 16.79 -12.78 -18.03
C ILE A 118 17.09 -12.51 -19.50
N ASP A 119 16.57 -11.42 -20.04
CA ASP A 119 16.85 -11.00 -21.41
C ASP A 119 18.24 -10.34 -21.56
N ASN A 120 18.55 -9.92 -22.79
CA ASN A 120 19.82 -9.26 -23.09
C ASN A 120 19.97 -7.87 -22.42
N GLU A 121 18.88 -7.29 -21.92
CA GLU A 121 18.85 -6.00 -21.24
C GLU A 121 18.92 -6.15 -19.70
N GLY A 122 19.00 -7.38 -19.20
CA GLY A 122 19.07 -7.67 -17.77
C GLY A 122 17.69 -7.69 -17.09
N LEU A 123 16.60 -7.70 -17.85
CA LEU A 123 15.24 -7.72 -17.35
C LEU A 123 14.70 -9.16 -17.23
N PRO A 124 13.91 -9.47 -16.19
CA PRO A 124 13.29 -10.76 -16.04
C PRO A 124 12.26 -11.03 -17.14
N VAL A 125 12.30 -12.23 -17.71
CA VAL A 125 11.37 -12.67 -18.74
C VAL A 125 10.22 -13.44 -18.08
N PHE A 126 9.01 -12.97 -18.31
CA PHE A 126 7.79 -13.66 -17.93
C PHE A 126 6.89 -13.87 -19.14
N TRP A 127 6.06 -14.89 -19.05
CA TRP A 127 5.13 -15.30 -20.10
C TRP A 127 3.70 -15.27 -19.57
N VAL A 128 2.76 -14.97 -20.44
CA VAL A 128 1.32 -15.07 -20.19
C VAL A 128 0.67 -15.89 -21.28
N LEU A 129 -0.35 -16.65 -20.93
CA LEU A 129 -1.23 -17.34 -21.87
C LEU A 129 -2.49 -16.50 -22.04
N GLN A 130 -2.68 -15.90 -23.20
CA GLN A 130 -3.93 -15.23 -23.54
C GLN A 130 -4.97 -16.29 -23.88
N VAL A 131 -6.00 -16.39 -23.05
CA VAL A 131 -7.01 -17.46 -23.14
C VAL A 131 -8.29 -16.99 -23.79
N ALA A 132 -8.67 -15.73 -23.61
CA ALA A 132 -9.89 -15.19 -24.21
C ALA A 132 -9.79 -13.67 -24.39
N THR A 133 -10.49 -13.17 -25.39
CA THR A 133 -10.75 -11.75 -25.60
C THR A 133 -12.25 -11.56 -25.66
N VAL A 134 -12.79 -10.78 -24.73
CA VAL A 134 -14.25 -10.59 -24.56
C VAL A 134 -14.61 -9.11 -24.58
N GLY A 135 -15.80 -8.77 -25.09
CA GLY A 135 -16.28 -7.38 -25.16
C GLY A 135 -17.05 -6.90 -23.93
N SER A 136 -16.90 -7.55 -22.78
CA SER A 136 -17.63 -7.21 -21.55
C SER A 136 -16.77 -7.43 -20.31
N ASP A 137 -16.72 -6.41 -19.46
CA ASP A 137 -16.03 -6.43 -18.16
C ASP A 137 -16.59 -7.52 -17.23
N ALA A 138 -17.92 -7.65 -17.19
CA ALA A 138 -18.60 -8.67 -16.38
C ALA A 138 -18.17 -10.09 -16.80
N ARG A 139 -18.15 -10.37 -18.11
CA ARG A 139 -17.69 -11.68 -18.62
C ARG A 139 -16.21 -11.92 -18.37
N ALA A 140 -15.39 -10.88 -18.50
CA ALA A 140 -13.96 -10.99 -18.19
C ALA A 140 -13.76 -11.36 -16.72
N THR A 141 -14.53 -10.76 -15.83
CA THR A 141 -14.51 -11.05 -14.39
C THR A 141 -14.95 -12.48 -14.10
N GLU A 142 -16.07 -12.93 -14.68
CA GLU A 142 -16.56 -14.31 -14.53
C GLU A 142 -15.53 -15.35 -15.00
N LEU A 143 -14.87 -15.11 -16.13
CA LEU A 143 -13.81 -15.99 -16.64
C LEU A 143 -12.59 -16.01 -15.72
N VAL A 144 -12.18 -14.84 -15.20
CA VAL A 144 -11.08 -14.75 -14.25
C VAL A 144 -11.40 -15.49 -12.96
N GLU A 145 -12.61 -15.32 -12.42
CA GLU A 145 -13.06 -16.05 -11.22
C GLU A 145 -13.07 -17.56 -11.44
N GLY A 146 -13.67 -18.05 -12.52
CA GLY A 146 -13.71 -19.48 -12.80
C GLY A 146 -12.34 -20.11 -13.04
N LEU A 147 -11.42 -19.39 -13.71
CA LEU A 147 -10.02 -19.84 -13.84
C LEU A 147 -9.29 -19.83 -12.50
N THR A 148 -9.60 -18.87 -11.63
CA THR A 148 -9.02 -18.77 -10.28
C THR A 148 -9.51 -19.89 -9.37
N ASP A 149 -10.79 -20.27 -9.47
CA ASP A 149 -11.39 -21.39 -8.72
C ASP A 149 -10.75 -22.74 -9.09
N LEU A 150 -10.32 -22.89 -10.34
CA LEU A 150 -9.54 -24.04 -10.83
C LEU A 150 -8.05 -23.99 -10.41
N GLY A 151 -7.63 -22.92 -9.73
CA GLY A 151 -6.29 -22.70 -9.21
C GLY A 151 -5.32 -21.98 -10.17
N TYR A 152 -5.79 -21.55 -11.34
CA TYR A 152 -4.98 -20.78 -12.28
C TYR A 152 -4.82 -19.34 -11.80
N THR A 153 -3.64 -18.75 -12.02
CA THR A 153 -3.43 -17.32 -11.77
C THR A 153 -3.91 -16.56 -12.99
N ALA A 154 -5.14 -16.06 -12.97
CA ALA A 154 -5.76 -15.37 -14.10
C ALA A 154 -6.01 -13.89 -13.78
N PHE A 155 -5.99 -13.04 -14.82
CA PHE A 155 -6.35 -11.63 -14.72
C PHE A 155 -6.90 -11.14 -16.07
N SER A 156 -7.66 -10.04 -16.03
CA SER A 156 -8.15 -9.35 -17.22
C SER A 156 -7.39 -8.04 -17.45
N THR A 157 -7.10 -7.73 -18.70
CA THR A 157 -6.50 -6.44 -19.11
C THR A 157 -7.43 -5.74 -20.09
N PRO A 158 -7.96 -4.55 -19.76
CA PRO A 158 -8.76 -3.77 -20.69
C PRO A 158 -7.87 -3.18 -21.79
N TYR A 159 -8.37 -3.15 -23.01
CA TYR A 159 -7.77 -2.43 -24.12
C TYR A 159 -8.84 -1.87 -25.05
N ALA A 160 -8.59 -0.69 -25.60
CA ALA A 160 -9.47 -0.08 -26.57
C ALA A 160 -9.04 -0.48 -27.99
N ARG A 161 -9.98 -0.99 -28.80
CA ARG A 161 -9.80 -1.19 -30.24
C ARG A 161 -10.78 -0.29 -30.99
N VAL A 162 -10.26 0.76 -31.60
CA VAL A 162 -11.02 1.77 -32.37
C VAL A 162 -12.11 2.43 -31.51
N ASP A 163 -13.28 1.80 -31.38
CA ASP A 163 -14.45 2.27 -30.64
C ASP A 163 -15.05 1.20 -29.70
N GLU A 164 -14.42 0.03 -29.56
CA GLU A 164 -14.85 -1.06 -28.67
C GLU A 164 -13.87 -1.24 -27.51
N GLU A 165 -14.38 -1.27 -26.28
CA GLU A 165 -13.59 -1.65 -25.10
C GLU A 165 -13.63 -3.18 -24.97
N LEU A 166 -12.46 -3.79 -25.10
CA LEU A 166 -12.27 -5.23 -25.06
C LEU A 166 -11.42 -5.61 -23.86
N PHE A 167 -11.62 -6.81 -23.35
CA PHE A 167 -10.94 -7.34 -22.18
C PHE A 167 -10.22 -8.62 -22.56
N ARG A 168 -8.89 -8.62 -22.38
CA ARG A 168 -8.05 -9.82 -22.56
C ARG A 168 -7.97 -10.56 -21.25
N VAL A 169 -8.46 -11.78 -21.21
CA VAL A 169 -8.28 -12.70 -20.09
C VAL A 169 -7.00 -13.49 -20.33
N GLN A 170 -6.11 -13.48 -19.34
CA GLN A 170 -4.78 -14.06 -19.43
C GLN A 170 -4.47 -14.89 -18.19
N ILE A 171 -3.71 -15.98 -18.34
CA ILE A 171 -3.15 -16.80 -17.27
C ILE A 171 -1.65 -16.53 -17.15
N GLY A 172 -1.19 -16.13 -15.97
CA GLY A 172 0.22 -15.80 -15.69
C GLY A 172 0.35 -14.66 -14.67
N PRO A 173 1.49 -13.94 -14.63
CA PRO A 173 2.73 -14.16 -15.35
C PRO A 173 3.52 -15.38 -14.83
N ASN A 174 4.14 -16.15 -15.73
CA ASN A 174 4.93 -17.34 -15.41
C ASN A 174 6.36 -17.25 -15.97
N ALA A 175 7.36 -17.62 -15.18
CA ALA A 175 8.76 -17.65 -15.62
C ALA A 175 9.03 -18.79 -16.62
N GLU A 176 8.30 -19.91 -16.53
CA GLU A 176 8.46 -21.06 -17.41
C GLU A 176 7.37 -21.09 -18.48
N ARG A 177 7.74 -20.86 -19.74
CA ARG A 177 6.81 -20.98 -20.88
C ARG A 177 6.16 -22.35 -20.98
N ARG A 178 6.92 -23.41 -20.64
CA ARG A 178 6.46 -24.81 -20.63
C ARG A 178 5.22 -25.02 -19.77
N LYS A 179 5.07 -24.31 -18.64
CA LYS A 179 3.88 -24.41 -17.78
C LYS A 179 2.63 -23.95 -18.50
N LEU A 180 2.74 -22.89 -19.29
CA LEU A 180 1.63 -22.36 -20.09
C LEU A 180 1.31 -23.26 -21.29
N LEU A 181 2.34 -23.87 -21.90
CA LEU A 181 2.14 -24.82 -23.01
C LEU A 181 1.39 -26.10 -22.60
N LEU A 182 1.46 -26.50 -21.33
CA LEU A 182 0.65 -27.61 -20.80
C LEU A 182 -0.82 -27.25 -20.64
N ILE A 183 -1.09 -25.98 -20.31
CA ILE A 183 -2.45 -25.48 -20.07
C ILE A 183 -3.15 -25.15 -21.41
N LYS A 184 -2.38 -24.66 -22.39
CA LYS A 184 -2.86 -24.29 -23.73
C LYS A 184 -3.83 -25.29 -24.37
N PRO A 185 -3.50 -26.58 -24.56
CA PRO A 185 -4.40 -27.50 -25.26
C PRO A 185 -5.73 -27.74 -24.53
N GLU A 186 -5.72 -27.71 -23.19
CA GLU A 186 -6.92 -27.87 -22.37
C GLU A 186 -7.82 -26.64 -22.50
N VAL A 187 -7.22 -25.45 -22.44
CA VAL A 187 -7.90 -24.17 -22.66
C VAL A 187 -8.49 -24.08 -24.07
N ASP A 188 -7.70 -24.44 -25.09
CA ASP A 188 -8.14 -24.43 -26.48
C ASP A 188 -9.34 -25.35 -26.70
N SER A 189 -9.33 -26.53 -26.06
CA SER A 189 -10.41 -27.51 -26.16
C SER A 189 -11.69 -27.04 -25.47
N VAL A 190 -11.59 -26.42 -24.29
CA VAL A 190 -12.78 -25.99 -23.52
C VAL A 190 -13.36 -24.69 -24.05
N LEU A 191 -12.51 -23.72 -24.38
CA LEU A 191 -12.95 -22.41 -24.86
C LEU A 191 -13.19 -22.36 -26.37
N GLY A 192 -12.70 -23.35 -27.13
CA GLY A 192 -12.82 -23.38 -28.60
C GLY A 192 -12.01 -22.28 -29.29
N VAL A 193 -10.90 -21.88 -28.68
CA VAL A 193 -10.01 -20.78 -29.12
C VAL A 193 -8.61 -21.31 -29.43
N ASP A 194 -7.80 -20.50 -30.11
CA ASP A 194 -6.37 -20.75 -30.23
C ASP A 194 -5.59 -19.82 -29.28
N SER A 195 -5.37 -20.27 -28.05
CA SER A 195 -4.73 -19.47 -26.99
C SER A 195 -3.25 -19.19 -27.30
N GLN A 196 -2.80 -17.96 -27.12
CA GLN A 196 -1.44 -17.57 -27.50
C GLN A 196 -0.56 -17.33 -26.27
N VAL A 197 0.67 -17.86 -26.30
CA VAL A 197 1.66 -17.62 -25.24
C VAL A 197 2.53 -16.43 -25.64
N LEU A 198 2.36 -15.31 -24.94
CA LEU A 198 3.02 -14.03 -25.21
C LEU A 198 3.99 -13.67 -24.09
N ARG A 199 4.96 -12.81 -24.40
CA ARG A 199 5.82 -12.21 -23.38
C ARG A 199 4.99 -11.25 -22.54
N TYR A 200 5.07 -11.35 -21.22
CA TYR A 200 4.42 -10.41 -20.32
C TYR A 200 5.13 -9.05 -20.38
N VAL A 201 4.35 -8.00 -20.57
CA VAL A 201 4.79 -6.60 -20.58
C VAL A 201 3.83 -5.82 -19.68
N GLN A 202 4.36 -4.91 -18.87
CA GLN A 202 3.61 -4.10 -17.90
C GLN A 202 3.45 -2.66 -18.38
#